data_AF-A0A7S1PR34-F1
#
_entry.id   AF-A0A7S1PR34-F1
#
_cell.length_a   1.000
_cell.length_b   1.000
_cell.length_c   1.000
_cell.angle_alpha   90.00
_cell.angle_beta   90.00
_cell.angle_gamma   90.00
#
_symmetry.space_group_name_H-M   'P 1'
#
loop_
_entity.id
_entity.type
_entity.pdbx_description
1 polymer ?
#
loop_
_entity_poly.entity_id
_entity_poly.type
_entity_poly.pdbx_seq_one_letter_code
_entity_poly.pdbx_strand_id
1 'polypeptide(L)'
;MAQAIGPRRRGLCASVTQVHMLTMEDAALGPVPDFITQWSPERRAYGIFHLLQCRALMPGHCPKPPEVLHLKFLATGGTGHSKKHGHNKSGGSRGAHASASSALDSTRGDATGTRSTMAPEVHDGELAEVFEDAGSAGCWWRICTQDEVLVRGGISLFSDEVRRLQPGGRVQQAGLARRYISGQMSGIVRIPIQPNGWVTADARAAGGPRYLERTDAPRWLVIYESGLPHGDVLVRAGCDLESKEVAVLKNGDIVEQSGPQELQGGVLRMPVVVTDVAAMLQKPGVETKLRSAASSRWPSGAAGWVTVDARLAGGPVFLQSLSV
;
A
#
# COMPACT_ATOMS: atom_id res chain seq x y z
N MET A 1 44.82 -53.76 -5.66
CA MET A 1 44.91 -52.70 -4.64
C MET A 1 43.50 -52.41 -4.14
N ALA A 2 43.13 -52.98 -2.99
CA ALA A 2 41.80 -52.88 -2.39
C ALA A 2 41.86 -51.88 -1.23
N GLN A 3 41.00 -50.85 -1.24
CA GLN A 3 40.87 -49.89 -0.16
C GLN A 3 39.68 -50.25 0.74
N ALA A 4 39.95 -50.25 2.04
CA ALA A 4 39.09 -50.71 3.11
C ALA A 4 38.05 -49.65 3.53
N ILE A 5 36.86 -50.15 3.86
CA ILE A 5 35.70 -49.42 4.37
C ILE A 5 35.83 -49.26 5.89
N GLY A 6 35.79 -48.03 6.39
CA GLY A 6 35.81 -47.71 7.82
C GLY A 6 34.40 -47.62 8.46
N PRO A 7 34.25 -47.87 9.77
CA PRO A 7 32.95 -48.10 10.40
C PRO A 7 32.22 -46.83 10.85
N ARG A 8 30.90 -46.87 10.72
CA ARG A 8 29.91 -45.90 11.22
C ARG A 8 29.83 -45.92 12.76
N ARG A 9 29.99 -44.76 13.40
CA ARG A 9 29.59 -44.55 14.80
C ARG A 9 28.19 -43.92 14.84
N ARG A 10 27.23 -44.62 15.46
CA ARG A 10 25.92 -44.09 15.88
C ARG A 10 26.07 -43.52 17.29
N GLY A 11 25.86 -42.22 17.45
CA GLY A 11 25.70 -41.57 18.76
C GLY A 11 24.22 -41.32 19.01
N LEU A 12 23.62 -42.13 19.88
CA LEU A 12 22.31 -41.87 20.48
C LEU A 12 22.52 -40.88 21.63
N CYS A 13 21.92 -39.70 21.55
CA CYS A 13 21.86 -38.73 22.65
C CYS A 13 20.39 -38.59 23.06
N ALA A 14 20.00 -39.30 24.13
CA ALA A 14 18.71 -39.14 24.78
C ALA A 14 18.86 -38.08 25.88
N SER A 15 18.29 -36.89 25.67
CA SER A 15 18.16 -35.87 26.70
C SER A 15 16.82 -36.08 27.43
N VAL A 16 16.91 -36.43 28.71
CA VAL A 16 15.78 -36.49 29.64
C VAL A 16 15.40 -35.06 30.02
N THR A 17 14.23 -34.60 29.57
CA THR A 17 13.68 -33.30 29.98
C THR A 17 12.95 -33.47 31.31
N GLN A 18 13.57 -32.99 32.38
CA GLN A 18 13.01 -32.96 33.72
C GLN A 18 12.01 -31.80 33.81
N VAL A 19 10.72 -32.10 33.88
CA VAL A 19 9.65 -31.12 34.08
C VAL A 19 9.62 -30.74 35.56
N HIS A 20 10.22 -29.60 35.90
CA HIS A 20 9.98 -28.95 37.19
C HIS A 20 8.57 -28.35 37.18
N MET A 21 7.65 -28.96 37.92
CA MET A 21 6.40 -28.30 38.31
C MET A 21 6.73 -27.17 39.29
N LEU A 22 6.70 -25.93 38.80
CA LEU A 22 6.69 -24.74 39.63
C LEU A 22 5.26 -24.55 40.16
N THR A 23 5.11 -24.68 41.48
CA THR A 23 3.93 -24.30 42.23
C THR A 23 3.73 -22.78 42.13
N MET A 24 2.60 -22.36 41.56
CA MET A 24 2.17 -20.95 41.48
C MET A 24 1.48 -20.52 42.77
N GLU A 25 2.26 -20.25 43.82
CA GLU A 25 1.79 -19.45 44.94
C GLU A 25 2.82 -18.35 45.21
N ASP A 26 2.33 -17.11 45.31
CA ASP A 26 3.05 -15.87 45.65
C ASP A 26 3.92 -15.19 44.57
N ALA A 27 3.35 -14.96 43.39
CA ALA A 27 3.79 -13.84 42.54
C ALA A 27 3.10 -12.55 43.00
N ALA A 28 3.81 -11.74 43.80
CA ALA A 28 3.44 -10.37 44.11
C ALA A 28 3.29 -9.56 42.81
N LEU A 29 2.04 -9.37 42.37
CA LEU A 29 1.70 -8.57 41.21
C LEU A 29 2.15 -7.13 41.48
N GLY A 30 3.15 -6.67 40.71
CA GLY A 30 3.53 -5.26 40.65
C GLY A 30 2.34 -4.37 40.24
N PRO A 31 2.50 -3.03 40.33
CA PRO A 31 1.43 -2.09 40.01
C PRO A 31 0.84 -2.41 38.64
N VAL A 32 -0.45 -2.70 38.62
CA VAL A 32 -1.22 -3.01 37.42
C VAL A 32 -1.04 -1.84 36.45
N PRO A 33 -0.63 -2.06 35.19
CA PRO A 33 -0.39 -0.97 34.26
C PRO A 33 -1.63 -0.11 34.05
N ASP A 34 -1.49 1.21 34.13
CA ASP A 34 -2.58 2.21 34.10
C ASP A 34 -3.54 2.06 32.91
N PHE A 35 -3.10 1.49 31.78
CA PHE A 35 -3.96 1.30 30.59
C PHE A 35 -5.20 0.42 30.87
N ILE A 36 -5.17 -0.38 31.94
CA ILE A 36 -6.26 -1.29 32.27
C ILE A 36 -7.47 -0.51 32.81
N THR A 37 -7.25 0.55 33.59
CA THR A 37 -8.29 1.34 34.27
C THR A 37 -8.41 2.78 33.78
N GLN A 38 -7.55 3.24 32.87
CA GLN A 38 -7.54 4.62 32.41
C GLN A 38 -8.86 5.01 31.71
N TRP A 39 -9.51 6.05 32.22
CA TRP A 39 -10.68 6.68 31.59
C TRP A 39 -10.42 8.17 31.43
N SER A 40 -10.15 8.60 30.20
CA SER A 40 -9.97 10.03 29.88
C SER A 40 -10.67 10.35 28.55
N PRO A 41 -11.97 10.69 28.60
CA PRO A 41 -12.77 10.98 27.39
C PRO A 41 -12.20 12.13 26.58
N GLU A 42 -11.71 13.17 27.25
CA GLU A 42 -11.11 14.36 26.62
C GLU A 42 -9.86 14.02 25.79
N ARG A 43 -9.16 12.94 26.15
CA ARG A 43 -7.96 12.44 25.45
C ARG A 43 -8.25 11.25 24.54
N ARG A 44 -9.52 10.84 24.41
CA ARG A 44 -9.95 9.62 23.67
C ARG A 44 -9.21 8.35 24.12
N ALA A 45 -8.78 8.30 25.38
CA ALA A 45 -8.11 7.16 25.96
C ALA A 45 -9.12 6.31 26.73
N TYR A 46 -9.38 5.11 26.21
CA TYR A 46 -10.32 4.15 26.79
C TYR A 46 -9.55 2.92 27.26
N GLY A 47 -9.51 2.69 28.57
CA GLY A 47 -8.96 1.47 29.13
C GLY A 47 -9.79 0.25 28.75
N ILE A 48 -9.14 -0.92 28.71
CA ILE A 48 -9.75 -2.15 28.21
C ILE A 48 -11.00 -2.56 28.98
N PHE A 49 -11.04 -2.36 30.31
CA PHE A 49 -12.24 -2.62 31.12
C PHE A 49 -13.42 -1.76 30.69
N HIS A 50 -13.18 -0.50 30.34
CA HIS A 50 -14.25 0.41 29.95
C HIS A 50 -14.84 0.01 28.60
N LEU A 51 -14.00 -0.40 27.63
CA LEU A 51 -14.47 -0.93 26.35
C LEU A 51 -15.28 -2.22 26.53
N LEU A 52 -14.85 -3.10 27.45
CA LEU A 52 -15.60 -4.32 27.79
C LEU A 52 -16.94 -4.00 28.48
N GLN A 53 -16.97 -2.98 29.34
CA GLN A 53 -18.21 -2.53 29.99
C GLN A 53 -19.17 -1.89 28.98
N CYS A 54 -18.68 -1.07 28.05
CA CYS A 54 -19.49 -0.59 26.93
C CYS A 54 -20.07 -1.76 26.11
N ARG A 55 -19.27 -2.79 25.84
CA ARG A 55 -19.74 -4.00 25.14
C ARG A 55 -20.81 -4.76 25.92
N ALA A 56 -20.68 -4.89 27.24
CA ALA A 56 -21.66 -5.55 28.10
C ALA A 56 -22.98 -4.76 28.20
N LEU A 57 -22.91 -3.42 28.11
CA LEU A 57 -24.08 -2.53 28.11
C LEU A 57 -24.75 -2.40 26.73
N MET A 58 -24.05 -2.77 25.64
CA MET A 58 -24.68 -2.85 24.32
C MET A 58 -25.71 -3.99 24.32
N PRO A 59 -26.96 -3.74 23.89
CA PRO A 59 -27.96 -4.80 23.74
C PRO A 59 -27.39 -5.90 22.85
N GLY A 60 -27.47 -7.17 23.29
CA GLY A 60 -26.94 -8.33 22.55
C GLY A 60 -27.49 -8.48 21.13
N HIS A 61 -28.57 -7.75 20.81
CA HIS A 61 -29.08 -7.53 19.48
C HIS A 61 -29.27 -6.03 19.25
N CYS A 62 -28.23 -5.35 18.76
CA CYS A 62 -28.45 -4.15 17.96
C CYS A 62 -29.03 -4.64 16.62
N PRO A 63 -30.32 -4.41 16.31
CA PRO A 63 -30.84 -4.73 15.00
C PRO A 63 -29.96 -4.03 13.96
N LYS A 64 -29.49 -4.78 12.97
CA LYS A 64 -28.77 -4.20 11.82
C LYS A 64 -29.63 -3.03 11.35
N PRO A 65 -29.10 -1.78 11.32
CA PRO A 65 -29.90 -0.65 10.88
C PRO A 65 -30.50 -1.00 9.52
N PRO A 66 -31.80 -0.74 9.30
CA PRO A 66 -32.42 -1.02 8.02
C PRO A 66 -31.59 -0.36 6.94
N GLU A 67 -31.29 -1.11 5.89
CA GLU A 67 -30.44 -0.67 4.80
C GLU A 67 -31.05 0.61 4.22
N VAL A 68 -30.45 1.76 4.58
CA VAL A 68 -31.01 3.05 4.21
C VAL A 68 -30.80 3.18 2.71
N LEU A 69 -31.88 3.09 1.94
CA LEU A 69 -31.95 3.24 0.47
C LEU A 69 -31.41 4.60 -0.05
N HIS A 70 -30.84 5.43 0.82
CA HIS A 70 -30.37 6.79 0.55
C HIS A 70 -28.92 7.03 0.95
N LEU A 71 -28.19 6.02 1.42
CA LEU A 71 -26.73 6.06 1.34
C LEU A 71 -26.36 5.91 -0.13
N LYS A 72 -26.50 7.02 -0.88
CA LYS A 72 -25.87 7.21 -2.18
C LYS A 72 -24.38 6.95 -1.95
N PHE A 73 -23.95 5.74 -2.30
CA PHE A 73 -22.56 5.49 -2.62
C PHE A 73 -22.17 6.58 -3.61
N LEU A 74 -21.28 7.48 -3.19
CA LEU A 74 -20.50 8.30 -4.11
C LEU A 74 -19.65 7.31 -4.90
N ALA A 75 -20.26 6.77 -5.95
CA ALA A 75 -19.56 6.03 -6.98
C ALA A 75 -18.61 7.04 -7.64
N THR A 76 -17.35 7.01 -7.21
CA THR A 76 -16.25 7.63 -7.93
C THR A 76 -16.28 7.08 -9.35
N GLY A 77 -16.57 7.97 -10.30
CA GLY A 77 -16.84 7.64 -11.69
C GLY A 77 -15.75 6.78 -12.31
N GLY A 78 -16.10 5.54 -12.63
CA GLY A 78 -15.40 4.77 -13.65
C GLY A 78 -15.72 5.37 -15.01
N THR A 79 -14.70 5.86 -15.71
CA THR A 79 -14.77 6.19 -17.13
C THR A 79 -15.01 4.90 -17.91
N GLY A 80 -16.29 4.61 -18.16
CA GLY A 80 -16.72 3.48 -18.96
C GLY A 80 -16.33 3.65 -20.42
N HIS A 81 -15.54 2.70 -20.92
CA HIS A 81 -15.33 2.47 -22.34
C HIS A 81 -16.67 2.25 -23.05
N SER A 82 -17.00 3.15 -23.98
CA SER A 82 -18.11 3.02 -24.91
C SER A 82 -17.83 1.88 -25.92
N LYS A 83 -18.37 0.68 -25.67
CA LYS A 83 -18.59 -0.31 -26.74
C LYS A 83 -19.96 -0.09 -27.35
N LYS A 84 -19.96 0.40 -28.59
CA LYS A 84 -21.13 0.44 -29.47
C LYS A 84 -21.52 -1.00 -29.84
N HIS A 85 -22.67 -1.46 -29.37
CA HIS A 85 -23.44 -2.48 -30.08
C HIS A 85 -24.86 -1.95 -30.26
N GLY A 86 -25.22 -1.70 -31.52
CA GLY A 86 -26.60 -1.47 -31.90
C GLY A 86 -27.36 -2.79 -31.93
N HIS A 87 -28.62 -2.75 -31.50
CA HIS A 87 -29.70 -3.45 -32.18
C HIS A 87 -31.06 -2.86 -31.80
N ASN A 88 -31.83 -2.59 -32.86
CA ASN A 88 -33.27 -2.34 -32.86
C ASN A 88 -34.06 -3.32 -31.97
N LYS A 89 -35.08 -2.82 -31.26
CA LYS A 89 -36.49 -3.03 -31.65
C LYS A 89 -37.47 -2.36 -30.68
N SER A 90 -38.39 -1.63 -31.32
CA SER A 90 -39.76 -1.30 -30.97
C SER A 90 -40.50 -2.21 -29.97
N GLY A 91 -41.37 -1.59 -29.17
CA GLY A 91 -42.52 -2.26 -28.56
C GLY A 91 -43.04 -1.48 -27.36
N GLY A 92 -44.11 -0.70 -27.56
CA GLY A 92 -44.73 0.09 -26.51
C GLY A 92 -45.58 -0.72 -25.54
N SER A 93 -46.01 -0.09 -24.45
CA SER A 93 -47.39 -0.14 -23.99
C SER A 93 -47.62 0.92 -22.90
N ARG A 94 -48.78 1.54 -23.02
CA ARG A 94 -49.44 2.41 -22.04
C ARG A 94 -49.78 1.61 -20.79
N GLY A 95 -49.81 2.28 -19.64
CA GLY A 95 -50.32 1.72 -18.39
C GLY A 95 -50.42 2.79 -17.31
N ALA A 96 -51.50 3.56 -17.35
CA ALA A 96 -51.91 4.47 -16.28
C ALA A 96 -52.56 3.67 -15.15
N HIS A 97 -52.20 3.92 -13.89
CA HIS A 97 -53.08 3.69 -12.76
C HIS A 97 -52.83 4.74 -11.68
N ALA A 98 -53.89 5.50 -11.41
CA ALA A 98 -54.07 6.40 -10.29
C ALA A 98 -54.73 5.66 -9.12
N SER A 99 -54.36 6.03 -7.90
CA SER A 99 -55.17 6.07 -6.65
C SER A 99 -54.17 6.28 -5.49
N ALA A 100 -54.24 7.29 -4.61
CA ALA A 100 -55.30 7.88 -3.79
C ALA A 100 -55.23 7.42 -2.33
N SER A 101 -55.22 8.40 -1.42
CA SER A 101 -55.41 8.34 0.06
C SER A 101 -54.25 7.69 0.85
N SER A 102 -53.90 8.12 2.07
CA SER A 102 -54.70 8.76 3.12
C SER A 102 -53.81 9.55 4.10
N ALA A 103 -54.38 10.63 4.62
CA ALA A 103 -53.94 11.39 5.78
C ALA A 103 -53.98 10.59 7.10
N LEU A 104 -53.38 11.17 8.14
CA LEU A 104 -53.36 10.91 9.61
C LEU A 104 -51.89 10.95 10.07
N ASP A 105 -51.49 11.47 11.22
CA ASP A 105 -52.13 12.25 12.27
C ASP A 105 -50.97 12.74 13.18
N SER A 106 -51.28 13.79 13.91
CA SER A 106 -50.54 14.53 14.91
C SER A 106 -49.79 13.68 15.94
N THR A 107 -48.58 14.12 16.32
CA THR A 107 -48.22 14.18 17.75
C THR A 107 -47.14 15.23 18.02
N ARG A 108 -47.57 16.28 18.71
CA ARG A 108 -46.75 17.28 19.40
C ARG A 108 -45.95 16.59 20.50
N GLY A 109 -44.63 16.77 20.48
CA GLY A 109 -43.73 16.45 21.58
C GLY A 109 -42.81 17.64 21.83
N ASP A 110 -43.17 18.41 22.84
CA ASP A 110 -42.45 19.55 23.39
C ASP A 110 -41.24 19.05 24.20
N ALA A 111 -40.03 19.53 23.87
CA ALA A 111 -38.85 19.36 24.70
C ALA A 111 -37.89 20.53 24.46
N THR A 112 -37.86 21.41 25.45
CA THR A 112 -36.92 22.50 25.69
C THR A 112 -35.47 21.99 25.71
N GLY A 113 -34.84 21.98 24.54
CA GLY A 113 -33.41 21.69 24.36
C GLY A 113 -32.58 22.98 24.32
N THR A 114 -31.73 23.14 25.33
CA THR A 114 -30.74 24.19 25.51
C THR A 114 -29.94 24.42 24.22
N ARG A 115 -30.07 25.63 23.66
CA ARG A 115 -29.50 26.06 22.38
C ARG A 115 -27.98 26.28 22.54
N SER A 116 -27.22 25.19 22.55
CA SER A 116 -25.77 25.27 22.34
C SER A 116 -25.55 25.49 20.85
N THR A 117 -25.22 26.73 20.51
CA THR A 117 -24.87 27.18 19.16
C THR A 117 -23.56 26.52 18.75
N MET A 118 -23.61 25.21 18.46
CA MET A 118 -22.56 24.55 17.69
C MET A 118 -22.72 25.05 16.27
N ALA A 119 -22.00 26.14 15.97
CA ALA A 119 -21.75 26.51 14.60
C ALA A 119 -21.30 25.23 13.88
N PRO A 120 -21.97 24.80 12.80
CA PRO A 120 -21.41 23.75 11.98
C PRO A 120 -20.04 24.28 11.56
N GLU A 121 -18.96 23.63 12.02
CA GLU A 121 -17.66 23.77 11.39
C GLU A 121 -17.89 23.31 9.96
N VAL A 122 -18.20 24.29 9.11
CA VAL A 122 -18.07 24.16 7.67
C VAL A 122 -16.59 23.89 7.52
N HIS A 123 -16.23 22.62 7.39
CA HIS A 123 -14.97 22.24 6.80
C HIS A 123 -15.05 22.80 5.39
N ASP A 124 -14.60 24.06 5.27
CA ASP A 124 -14.42 24.78 4.01
C ASP A 124 -13.80 23.78 3.07
N GLY A 125 -14.62 23.30 2.12
CA GLY A 125 -14.27 22.18 1.28
C GLY A 125 -12.92 22.49 0.68
N GLU A 126 -11.89 21.74 1.08
CA GLU A 126 -10.52 22.13 0.85
C GLU A 126 -10.31 22.25 -0.66
N LEU A 127 -10.30 23.49 -1.17
CA LEU A 127 -10.18 23.72 -2.59
C LEU A 127 -8.76 23.35 -2.98
N ALA A 128 -8.65 22.35 -3.85
CA ALA A 128 -7.38 21.90 -4.38
C ALA A 128 -7.42 21.89 -5.91
N GLU A 129 -6.44 22.53 -6.52
CA GLU A 129 -6.25 22.55 -7.97
C GLU A 129 -5.26 21.46 -8.41
N VAL A 130 -5.24 21.16 -9.70
CA VAL A 130 -4.18 20.30 -10.29
C VAL A 130 -2.86 21.06 -10.26
N PHE A 131 -1.80 20.38 -9.83
CA PHE A 131 -0.45 20.94 -9.81
C PHE A 131 0.47 20.16 -10.77
N GLU A 132 0.70 20.70 -11.96
CA GLU A 132 1.38 19.99 -13.05
C GLU A 132 2.90 19.87 -12.84
N ASP A 133 3.51 20.81 -12.12
CA ASP A 133 4.97 20.86 -11.92
C ASP A 133 5.53 19.72 -11.06
N ALA A 134 4.67 19.02 -10.31
CA ALA A 134 5.09 17.85 -9.54
C ALA A 134 5.46 16.66 -10.45
N GLY A 135 5.02 16.64 -11.71
CA GLY A 135 5.23 15.52 -12.62
C GLY A 135 4.03 14.59 -12.71
N SER A 136 4.20 13.52 -13.48
CA SER A 136 3.13 12.61 -13.90
C SER A 136 3.09 11.30 -13.11
N ALA A 137 2.01 10.54 -13.28
CA ALA A 137 1.92 9.17 -12.78
C ALA A 137 3.13 8.34 -13.26
N GLY A 138 3.65 7.50 -12.37
CA GLY A 138 4.87 6.72 -12.59
C GLY A 138 6.16 7.39 -12.11
N CYS A 139 6.15 8.70 -11.82
CA CYS A 139 7.31 9.38 -11.26
C CYS A 139 7.68 8.82 -9.88
N TRP A 140 8.98 8.70 -9.63
CA TRP A 140 9.52 8.24 -8.37
C TRP A 140 9.89 9.40 -7.47
N TRP A 141 9.59 9.22 -6.18
CA TRP A 141 9.85 10.20 -5.13
C TRP A 141 10.58 9.54 -3.98
N ARG A 142 11.57 10.25 -3.42
CA ARG A 142 12.31 9.85 -2.22
C ARG A 142 11.90 10.72 -1.05
N ILE A 143 11.76 10.11 0.11
CA ILE A 143 11.53 10.81 1.37
C ILE A 143 12.84 11.44 1.82
N CYS A 144 12.87 12.77 1.90
CA CYS A 144 14.05 13.54 2.24
C CYS A 144 14.04 14.12 3.66
N THR A 145 12.98 13.86 4.43
CA THR A 145 12.91 14.20 5.86
C THR A 145 13.55 13.13 6.73
N GLN A 146 13.99 13.53 7.93
CA GLN A 146 14.45 12.60 8.97
C GLN A 146 13.27 11.92 9.69
N ASP A 147 12.09 12.52 9.60
CA ASP A 147 10.86 11.99 10.18
C ASP A 147 10.09 11.11 9.19
N GLU A 148 9.26 10.23 9.76
CA GLU A 148 8.32 9.42 9.01
C GLU A 148 7.29 10.29 8.27
N VAL A 149 6.93 9.88 7.05
CA VAL A 149 5.89 10.55 6.25
C VAL A 149 4.58 9.79 6.38
N LEU A 150 3.53 10.51 6.77
CA LEU A 150 2.18 9.94 6.89
C LEU A 150 1.52 9.81 5.52
N VAL A 151 0.99 8.63 5.23
CA VAL A 151 0.12 8.36 4.08
C VAL A 151 -1.32 8.38 4.57
N ARG A 152 -2.14 9.21 3.96
CA ARG A 152 -3.57 9.32 4.31
C ARG A 152 -4.47 8.76 3.23
N GLY A 153 -5.67 8.36 3.60
CA GLY A 153 -6.63 7.73 2.68
C GLY A 153 -7.17 8.69 1.62
N GLY A 154 -7.30 9.98 1.97
CA GLY A 154 -7.82 11.01 1.09
C GLY A 154 -6.85 12.16 0.87
N ILE A 155 -7.24 13.06 -0.03
CA ILE A 155 -6.51 14.30 -0.27
C ILE A 155 -6.43 15.15 0.99
N SER A 156 -7.42 15.11 1.89
CA SER A 156 -7.43 15.94 3.10
C SER A 156 -6.34 15.60 4.10
N LEU A 157 -5.73 16.63 4.72
CA LEU A 157 -4.75 16.47 5.81
C LEU A 157 -5.38 15.86 7.06
N PHE A 158 -6.71 15.85 7.15
CA PHE A 158 -7.45 15.25 8.26
C PHE A 158 -8.04 13.87 7.93
N SER A 159 -7.86 13.39 6.70
CA SER A 159 -8.29 12.03 6.35
C SER A 159 -7.49 10.97 7.12
N ASP A 160 -8.09 9.80 7.27
CA ASP A 160 -7.52 8.70 8.06
C ASP A 160 -6.10 8.34 7.62
N GLU A 161 -5.22 8.11 8.59
CA GLU A 161 -3.89 7.59 8.35
C GLU A 161 -3.99 6.13 7.88
N VAL A 162 -3.42 5.82 6.72
CA VAL A 162 -3.42 4.47 6.14
C VAL A 162 -2.13 3.74 6.47
N ARG A 163 -0.99 4.44 6.40
CA ARG A 163 0.33 3.89 6.72
C ARG A 163 1.36 5.00 6.94
N ARG A 164 2.53 4.60 7.41
CA ARG A 164 3.72 5.47 7.55
C ARG A 164 4.83 5.00 6.63
N LEU A 165 5.58 5.97 6.11
CA LEU A 165 6.74 5.72 5.27
C LEU A 165 8.01 6.13 6.00
N GLN A 166 9.02 5.29 5.92
CA GLN A 166 10.29 5.50 6.60
C GLN A 166 11.17 6.54 5.86
N PRO A 167 12.00 7.29 6.60
CA PRO A 167 13.02 8.18 6.02
C PRO A 167 13.86 7.49 4.94
N GLY A 168 14.13 8.19 3.84
CA GLY A 168 14.85 7.62 2.69
C GLY A 168 14.05 6.62 1.84
N GLY A 169 12.85 6.23 2.28
CA GLY A 169 11.94 5.39 1.50
C GLY A 169 11.56 6.03 0.18
N ARG A 170 11.16 5.19 -0.78
CA ARG A 170 10.74 5.62 -2.12
C ARG A 170 9.28 5.26 -2.36
N VAL A 171 8.58 6.14 -3.07
CA VAL A 171 7.19 5.93 -3.50
C VAL A 171 7.03 6.30 -4.95
N GLN A 172 6.09 5.65 -5.61
CA GLN A 172 5.71 5.97 -6.98
C GLN A 172 4.40 6.75 -6.99
N GLN A 173 4.36 7.83 -7.77
CA GLN A 173 3.18 8.66 -7.95
C GLN A 173 2.11 7.91 -8.75
N ALA A 174 0.89 7.83 -8.21
CA ALA A 174 -0.22 7.10 -8.81
C ALA A 174 -1.06 7.96 -9.78
N GLY A 175 -0.98 9.29 -9.69
CA GLY A 175 -1.87 10.20 -10.40
C GLY A 175 -1.44 11.67 -10.30
N LEU A 176 -2.31 12.59 -10.69
CA LEU A 176 -2.02 14.02 -10.69
C LEU A 176 -1.87 14.58 -9.26
N ALA A 177 -0.83 15.39 -9.06
CA ALA A 177 -0.65 16.12 -7.82
C ALA A 177 -1.71 17.21 -7.66
N ARG A 178 -1.95 17.58 -6.41
CA ARG A 178 -2.91 18.61 -6.03
C ARG A 178 -2.27 19.64 -5.12
N ARG A 179 -2.60 20.92 -5.33
CA ARG A 179 -2.16 22.02 -4.49
C ARG A 179 -3.37 22.69 -3.87
N TYR A 180 -3.34 22.87 -2.56
CA TYR A 180 -4.38 23.64 -1.87
C TYR A 180 -4.28 25.12 -2.24
N ILE A 181 -5.40 25.76 -2.52
CA ILE A 181 -5.42 27.17 -2.95
C ILE A 181 -5.94 28.14 -1.89
N SER A 182 -6.61 27.63 -0.85
CA SER A 182 -7.24 28.46 0.19
C SER A 182 -6.97 27.94 1.60
N GLY A 183 -7.29 28.79 2.59
CA GLY A 183 -7.16 28.48 4.02
C GLY A 183 -5.72 28.41 4.52
N GLN A 184 -5.55 27.93 5.75
CA GLN A 184 -4.23 27.77 6.40
C GLN A 184 -3.32 26.76 5.69
N MET A 185 -3.89 25.91 4.84
CA MET A 185 -3.18 24.89 4.07
C MET A 185 -2.78 25.38 2.67
N SER A 186 -3.02 26.65 2.33
CA SER A 186 -2.74 27.17 0.99
C SER A 186 -1.28 26.96 0.59
N GLY A 187 -1.10 26.47 -0.64
CA GLY A 187 0.18 26.12 -1.23
C GLY A 187 0.76 24.76 -0.83
N ILE A 188 0.16 24.02 0.11
CA ILE A 188 0.58 22.64 0.39
C ILE A 188 0.32 21.77 -0.84
N VAL A 189 1.33 21.01 -1.26
CA VAL A 189 1.26 20.08 -2.39
C VAL A 189 1.13 18.65 -1.89
N ARG A 190 0.12 17.94 -2.39
CA ARG A 190 -0.13 16.53 -2.10
C ARG A 190 -0.10 15.70 -3.35
N ILE A 191 0.47 14.51 -3.26
CA ILE A 191 0.57 13.56 -4.36
C ILE A 191 -0.13 12.24 -3.99
N PRO A 192 -0.93 11.66 -4.91
CA PRO A 192 -1.42 10.30 -4.74
C PRO A 192 -0.26 9.33 -5.05
N ILE A 193 -0.12 8.27 -4.24
CA ILE A 193 0.96 7.30 -4.34
C ILE A 193 0.45 5.87 -4.45
N GLN A 194 1.30 4.98 -4.97
CA GLN A 194 1.02 3.55 -5.05
C GLN A 194 1.41 2.79 -3.77
N PRO A 195 0.73 1.66 -3.45
CA PRO A 195 -0.46 1.15 -4.14
C PRO A 195 -1.71 2.02 -3.91
N ASN A 196 -1.77 2.74 -2.79
CA ASN A 196 -2.87 3.64 -2.45
C ASN A 196 -2.44 4.73 -1.45
N GLY A 197 -3.23 5.81 -1.43
CA GLY A 197 -3.13 6.90 -0.44
C GLY A 197 -2.50 8.18 -0.99
N TRP A 198 -2.45 9.19 -0.13
CA TRP A 198 -1.98 10.54 -0.42
C TRP A 198 -0.92 10.95 0.59
N VAL A 199 0.17 11.53 0.10
CA VAL A 199 1.24 12.08 0.92
C VAL A 199 1.44 13.55 0.61
N THR A 200 1.88 14.30 1.61
CA THR A 200 2.34 15.67 1.41
C THR A 200 3.73 15.62 0.79
N ALA A 201 3.91 16.25 -0.37
CA ALA A 201 5.21 16.34 -1.03
C ALA A 201 5.97 17.59 -0.58
N ASP A 202 5.27 18.72 -0.49
CA ASP A 202 5.84 20.02 -0.13
C ASP A 202 4.85 20.82 0.73
N ALA A 203 5.27 21.20 1.93
CA ALA A 203 4.48 22.03 2.85
C ALA A 203 5.08 23.42 3.10
N ARG A 204 6.11 23.82 2.34
CA ARG A 204 6.85 25.07 2.58
C ARG A 204 5.99 26.33 2.53
N ALA A 205 4.96 26.35 1.69
CA ALA A 205 4.02 27.47 1.59
C ALA A 205 3.23 27.72 2.89
N ALA A 206 3.04 26.68 3.71
CA ALA A 206 2.39 26.76 5.02
C ALA A 206 3.41 26.72 6.18
N GLY A 207 4.69 27.03 5.91
CA GLY A 207 5.76 27.01 6.91
C GLY A 207 6.26 25.62 7.31
N GLY A 208 5.82 24.56 6.63
CA GLY A 208 6.29 23.20 6.85
C GLY A 208 7.53 22.82 6.03
N PRO A 209 8.06 21.58 6.20
CA PRO A 209 9.20 21.11 5.43
C PRO A 209 8.81 20.62 4.03
N ARG A 210 9.83 20.34 3.21
CA ARG A 210 9.68 19.52 2.00
C ARG A 210 9.87 18.06 2.41
N TYR A 211 8.85 17.23 2.17
CA TYR A 211 8.86 15.82 2.56
C TYR A 211 9.41 14.91 1.46
N LEU A 212 9.16 15.27 0.20
CA LEU A 212 9.52 14.46 -0.95
C LEU A 212 10.35 15.25 -1.97
N GLU A 213 11.30 14.54 -2.56
CA GLU A 213 12.06 14.99 -3.73
C GLU A 213 11.92 13.99 -4.88
N ARG A 214 11.96 14.48 -6.11
CA ARG A 214 11.93 13.60 -7.29
C ARG A 214 13.25 12.85 -7.37
N THR A 215 13.17 11.57 -7.73
CA THR A 215 14.32 10.68 -7.90
C THR A 215 14.12 9.82 -9.14
N ASP A 216 15.19 9.20 -9.61
CA ASP A 216 15.12 8.15 -10.63
C ASP A 216 14.45 6.88 -10.08
N ALA A 217 13.97 6.04 -11.00
CA ALA A 217 13.44 4.73 -10.66
C ALA A 217 14.50 3.86 -9.96
N PRO A 218 14.13 3.09 -8.93
CA PRO A 218 15.04 2.14 -8.29
C PRO A 218 15.61 1.15 -9.31
N ARG A 219 16.93 0.97 -9.28
CA ARG A 219 17.63 -0.02 -10.09
C ARG A 219 17.95 -1.25 -9.28
N TRP A 220 17.96 -2.39 -9.97
CA TRP A 220 18.14 -3.68 -9.37
C TRP A 220 19.11 -4.52 -10.20
N LEU A 221 20.08 -5.12 -9.52
CA LEU A 221 21.06 -6.03 -10.10
C LEU A 221 20.58 -7.46 -9.93
N VAL A 222 20.61 -8.24 -11.00
CA VAL A 222 20.39 -9.69 -10.93
C VAL A 222 21.64 -10.34 -10.33
N ILE A 223 21.48 -10.92 -9.14
CA ILE A 223 22.59 -11.53 -8.38
C ILE A 223 22.52 -13.06 -8.34
N TYR A 224 21.41 -13.65 -8.75
CA TYR A 224 21.25 -15.09 -8.78
C TYR A 224 21.96 -15.70 -9.98
N GLU A 225 22.54 -16.88 -9.77
CA GLU A 225 23.21 -17.68 -10.80
C GLU A 225 22.62 -19.10 -10.73
N SER A 226 21.97 -19.50 -11.81
CA SER A 226 21.32 -20.81 -11.94
C SER A 226 22.28 -21.91 -12.39
N GLY A 227 23.42 -21.54 -13.00
CA GLY A 227 24.31 -22.45 -13.71
C GLY A 227 23.77 -22.93 -15.06
N LEU A 228 22.60 -22.46 -15.50
CA LEU A 228 22.00 -22.83 -16.78
C LEU A 228 22.47 -21.90 -17.90
N PRO A 229 22.71 -22.41 -19.12
CA PRO A 229 23.21 -21.60 -20.23
C PRO A 229 22.16 -20.60 -20.78
N HIS A 230 20.88 -20.81 -20.46
CA HIS A 230 19.77 -20.05 -21.03
C HIS A 230 19.34 -18.83 -20.19
N GLY A 231 19.94 -18.64 -19.02
CA GLY A 231 19.74 -17.49 -18.13
C GLY A 231 19.24 -17.88 -16.75
N ASP A 232 19.16 -16.89 -15.85
CA ASP A 232 19.09 -17.09 -14.41
C ASP A 232 17.73 -16.70 -13.82
N VAL A 233 17.12 -15.63 -14.34
CA VAL A 233 15.87 -15.08 -13.80
C VAL A 233 14.83 -14.89 -14.90
N LEU A 234 13.69 -15.54 -14.74
CA LEU A 234 12.57 -15.40 -15.67
C LEU A 234 11.81 -14.10 -15.43
N VAL A 235 11.46 -13.43 -16.51
CA VAL A 235 10.58 -12.26 -16.53
C VAL A 235 9.26 -12.68 -17.15
N ARG A 236 8.17 -12.40 -16.44
CA ARG A 236 6.83 -12.87 -16.80
C ARG A 236 5.90 -11.71 -17.16
N ALA A 237 4.88 -11.96 -17.97
CA ALA A 237 3.95 -10.93 -18.41
C ALA A 237 3.12 -10.34 -17.25
N GLY A 238 2.92 -11.11 -16.18
CA GLY A 238 2.13 -10.73 -15.01
C GLY A 238 2.75 -11.18 -13.68
N CYS A 239 2.14 -10.72 -12.59
CA CYS A 239 2.58 -11.02 -11.23
C CYS A 239 2.51 -12.51 -10.89
N ASP A 240 1.66 -13.31 -11.55
CA ASP A 240 1.55 -14.75 -11.27
C ASP A 240 2.80 -15.55 -11.68
N LEU A 241 3.13 -16.60 -10.92
CA LEU A 241 4.22 -17.54 -11.25
C LEU A 241 3.94 -18.35 -12.52
N GLU A 242 2.66 -18.58 -12.84
CA GLU A 242 2.23 -19.28 -14.04
C GLU A 242 2.05 -18.35 -15.25
N SER A 243 2.28 -17.04 -15.07
CA SER A 243 2.16 -16.09 -16.17
C SER A 243 3.20 -16.35 -17.25
N LYS A 244 2.83 -16.07 -18.50
CA LYS A 244 3.68 -16.28 -19.68
C LYS A 244 5.07 -15.67 -19.48
N GLU A 245 6.09 -16.46 -19.72
CA GLU A 245 7.46 -15.97 -19.81
C GLU A 245 7.58 -15.01 -21.01
N VAL A 246 8.03 -13.79 -20.72
CA VAL A 246 8.28 -12.79 -21.76
C VAL A 246 9.76 -12.74 -22.12
N ALA A 247 10.64 -13.05 -21.15
CA ALA A 247 12.07 -13.09 -21.37
C ALA A 247 12.87 -13.64 -20.17
N VAL A 248 14.20 -13.70 -20.30
CA VAL A 248 15.14 -14.23 -19.29
C VAL A 248 16.32 -13.29 -19.09
N LEU A 249 16.60 -12.95 -17.83
CA LEU A 249 17.74 -12.16 -17.39
C LEU A 249 18.88 -13.06 -16.93
N LYS A 250 20.10 -12.57 -17.07
CA LYS A 250 21.33 -13.23 -16.60
C LYS A 250 21.88 -12.53 -15.36
N ASN A 251 22.72 -13.25 -14.62
CA ASN A 251 23.55 -12.69 -13.58
C ASN A 251 24.31 -11.46 -14.09
N GLY A 252 24.23 -10.36 -13.35
CA GLY A 252 24.83 -9.07 -13.72
C GLY A 252 23.92 -8.14 -14.53
N ASP A 253 22.78 -8.60 -15.03
CA ASP A 253 21.81 -7.72 -15.70
C ASP A 253 21.23 -6.69 -14.71
N ILE A 254 20.93 -5.49 -15.21
CA ILE A 254 20.33 -4.41 -14.44
C ILE A 254 18.93 -4.13 -14.99
N VAL A 255 17.96 -3.99 -14.09
CA VAL A 255 16.57 -3.64 -14.42
C VAL A 255 16.10 -2.44 -13.61
N GLU A 256 15.17 -1.69 -14.17
CA GLU A 256 14.52 -0.56 -13.51
C GLU A 256 13.13 -0.96 -13.00
N GLN A 257 12.84 -0.62 -11.75
CA GLN A 257 11.53 -0.86 -11.17
C GLN A 257 10.49 0.09 -11.77
N SER A 258 9.41 -0.47 -12.31
CA SER A 258 8.36 0.31 -12.99
C SER A 258 7.07 0.45 -12.19
N GLY A 259 6.97 -0.22 -11.03
CA GLY A 259 5.75 -0.29 -10.22
C GLY A 259 6.00 -0.81 -8.80
N PRO A 260 4.93 -1.04 -8.02
CA PRO A 260 5.03 -1.45 -6.63
C PRO A 260 5.39 -2.93 -6.53
N GLN A 261 5.99 -3.34 -5.41
CA GLN A 261 6.27 -4.74 -5.14
C GLN A 261 5.04 -5.44 -4.54
N GLU A 262 4.86 -6.70 -4.87
CA GLU A 262 3.74 -7.53 -4.41
C GLU A 262 4.27 -8.85 -3.83
N LEU A 263 3.73 -9.27 -2.67
CA LEU A 263 4.07 -10.55 -2.05
C LEU A 263 2.99 -11.57 -2.38
N GLN A 264 3.33 -12.61 -3.15
CA GLN A 264 2.41 -13.66 -3.56
C GLN A 264 2.95 -15.02 -3.13
N GLY A 265 2.22 -15.74 -2.26
CA GLY A 265 2.62 -17.08 -1.82
C GLY A 265 4.01 -17.16 -1.17
N GLY A 266 4.45 -16.11 -0.49
CA GLY A 266 5.81 -16.04 0.07
C GLY A 266 6.90 -15.64 -0.92
N VAL A 267 6.53 -15.24 -2.14
CA VAL A 267 7.46 -14.78 -3.17
C VAL A 267 7.23 -13.29 -3.44
N LEU A 268 8.27 -12.48 -3.22
CA LEU A 268 8.24 -11.04 -3.47
C LEU A 268 8.51 -10.79 -4.96
N ARG A 269 7.58 -10.09 -5.61
CA ARG A 269 7.59 -9.84 -7.04
C ARG A 269 7.53 -8.36 -7.35
N MET A 270 8.08 -8.00 -8.50
CA MET A 270 8.26 -6.60 -8.86
C MET A 270 8.11 -6.41 -10.37
N PRO A 271 7.33 -5.43 -10.82
CA PRO A 271 7.29 -5.04 -12.21
C PRO A 271 8.57 -4.25 -12.55
N VAL A 272 9.17 -4.62 -13.68
CA VAL A 272 10.43 -4.07 -14.16
C VAL A 272 10.33 -3.71 -15.63
N VAL A 273 11.17 -2.77 -16.03
CA VAL A 273 11.49 -2.46 -17.43
C VAL A 273 12.97 -2.76 -17.62
N VAL A 274 13.30 -3.43 -18.72
CA VAL A 274 14.70 -3.66 -19.07
C VAL A 274 15.25 -2.42 -19.74
N THR A 275 16.20 -1.79 -19.06
CA THR A 275 16.90 -0.61 -19.56
C THR A 275 18.01 -1.07 -20.49
N ASP A 276 18.13 -0.43 -21.64
CA ASP A 276 19.25 -0.69 -22.54
C ASP A 276 20.56 -0.21 -21.89
N VAL A 277 21.32 -1.15 -21.33
CA VAL A 277 22.58 -0.87 -20.62
C VAL A 277 23.58 -0.19 -21.57
N ALA A 278 23.51 -0.45 -22.89
CA ALA A 278 24.39 0.20 -23.85
C ALA A 278 24.14 1.71 -23.95
N ALA A 279 22.88 2.16 -23.79
CA ALA A 279 22.54 3.58 -23.72
C ALA A 279 23.04 4.22 -22.41
N MET A 280 23.05 3.48 -21.31
CA MET A 280 23.52 3.99 -20.01
C MET A 280 25.06 4.11 -19.92
N LEU A 281 25.79 3.16 -20.50
CA LEU A 281 27.26 3.13 -20.50
C LEU A 281 27.92 4.16 -21.43
N GLN A 282 27.14 5.02 -22.09
CA GLN A 282 27.67 6.18 -22.81
C GLN A 282 28.02 7.36 -21.89
N LYS A 283 27.73 7.28 -20.58
CA LYS A 283 28.24 8.28 -19.62
C LYS A 283 29.76 8.09 -19.45
N PRO A 284 30.59 9.10 -19.77
CA PRO A 284 32.04 9.00 -19.64
C PRO A 284 32.42 8.80 -18.16
N GLY A 285 33.09 7.70 -17.84
CA GLY A 285 33.66 7.45 -16.50
C GLY A 285 33.29 6.13 -15.81
N VAL A 286 32.41 5.29 -16.39
CA VAL A 286 32.09 3.96 -15.82
C VAL A 286 32.89 2.89 -16.55
N GLU A 287 33.83 2.26 -15.84
CA GLU A 287 34.81 1.32 -16.38
C GLU A 287 34.18 0.08 -17.06
N THR A 288 34.86 -0.34 -18.13
CA THR A 288 34.49 -1.23 -19.23
C THR A 288 34.24 -2.71 -18.85
N LYS A 289 34.21 -3.08 -17.57
CA LYS A 289 34.13 -4.50 -17.14
C LYS A 289 32.74 -5.14 -17.29
N LEU A 290 31.69 -4.36 -17.56
CA LEU A 290 30.32 -4.87 -17.77
C LEU A 290 29.93 -5.10 -19.24
N ARG A 291 30.83 -4.81 -20.20
CA ARG A 291 30.44 -4.80 -21.63
C ARG A 291 30.22 -6.18 -22.26
N SER A 292 30.68 -7.28 -21.66
CA SER A 292 30.55 -8.61 -22.28
C SER A 292 29.24 -9.34 -21.99
N ALA A 293 28.38 -8.83 -21.09
CA ALA A 293 27.10 -9.46 -20.75
C ALA A 293 25.93 -9.03 -21.66
N ALA A 294 26.06 -7.91 -22.36
CA ALA A 294 24.96 -7.22 -23.06
C ALA A 294 24.59 -7.80 -24.45
N SER A 295 24.78 -9.10 -24.72
CA SER A 295 24.25 -9.73 -25.95
C SER A 295 22.78 -10.15 -25.82
N SER A 296 22.11 -9.65 -24.79
CA SER A 296 20.73 -9.95 -24.46
C SER A 296 19.80 -9.41 -25.56
N ARG A 297 19.17 -10.33 -26.30
CA ARG A 297 18.39 -10.11 -27.52
C ARG A 297 17.00 -9.52 -27.24
N TRP A 298 16.89 -8.64 -26.26
CA TRP A 298 15.62 -8.12 -25.79
C TRP A 298 15.20 -6.90 -26.60
N PRO A 299 13.91 -6.77 -26.95
CA PRO A 299 13.41 -5.52 -27.50
C PRO A 299 13.50 -4.44 -26.42
N SER A 300 14.19 -3.35 -26.73
CA SER A 300 14.32 -2.19 -25.85
C SER A 300 12.93 -1.75 -25.36
N GLY A 301 12.77 -1.59 -24.05
CA GLY A 301 11.48 -1.23 -23.45
C GLY A 301 10.56 -2.41 -23.14
N ALA A 302 11.02 -3.65 -23.24
CA ALA A 302 10.31 -4.79 -22.69
C ALA A 302 10.02 -4.60 -21.20
N ALA A 303 8.77 -4.85 -20.82
CA ALA A 303 8.30 -4.77 -19.44
C ALA A 303 7.74 -6.12 -19.00
N GLY A 304 7.87 -6.40 -17.71
CA GLY A 304 7.31 -7.61 -17.12
C GLY A 304 7.54 -7.67 -15.62
N TRP A 305 7.36 -8.84 -15.03
CA TRP A 305 7.43 -9.09 -13.61
C TRP A 305 8.55 -10.07 -13.31
N VAL A 306 9.40 -9.71 -12.36
CA VAL A 306 10.47 -10.57 -11.85
C VAL A 306 10.19 -10.99 -10.41
N THR A 307 10.78 -12.11 -10.02
CA THR A 307 10.91 -12.46 -8.61
C THR A 307 12.12 -11.73 -8.04
N VAL A 308 11.96 -10.99 -6.95
CA VAL A 308 13.06 -10.30 -6.25
C VAL A 308 13.63 -11.18 -5.15
N ASP A 309 12.76 -11.75 -4.33
CA ASP A 309 13.12 -12.53 -3.15
C ASP A 309 12.10 -13.64 -2.92
N ALA A 310 12.55 -14.89 -2.86
CA ALA A 310 11.70 -16.06 -2.60
C ALA A 310 12.02 -16.75 -1.27
N ARG A 311 12.79 -16.11 -0.37
CA ARG A 311 13.22 -16.73 0.91
C ARG A 311 12.07 -17.21 1.78
N LEU A 312 10.94 -16.48 1.81
CA LEU A 312 9.78 -16.89 2.62
C LEU A 312 9.10 -18.16 2.08
N ALA A 313 9.31 -18.50 0.81
CA ALA A 313 8.89 -19.75 0.19
C ALA A 313 10.01 -20.82 0.15
N GLY A 314 11.13 -20.58 0.86
CA GLY A 314 12.30 -21.47 0.85
C GLY A 314 13.21 -21.35 -0.37
N GLY A 315 13.02 -20.31 -1.19
CA GLY A 315 13.83 -20.03 -2.38
C GLY A 315 14.99 -19.03 -2.15
N PRO A 316 15.73 -18.69 -3.21
CA PRO A 316 16.86 -17.74 -3.14
C PRO A 316 16.42 -16.28 -3.25
N VAL A 317 17.39 -15.37 -3.10
CA VAL A 317 17.26 -13.95 -3.49
C VAL A 317 17.76 -13.81 -4.92
N PHE A 318 16.96 -13.16 -5.77
CA PHE A 318 17.23 -13.05 -7.19
C PHE A 318 17.81 -11.68 -7.58
N LEU A 319 17.33 -10.62 -6.93
CA LEU A 319 17.75 -9.25 -7.22
C LEU A 319 18.20 -8.52 -5.96
N GLN A 320 19.23 -7.69 -6.14
CA GLN A 320 19.74 -6.78 -5.12
C GLN A 320 19.48 -5.33 -5.54
N SER A 321 18.98 -4.50 -4.62
CA SER A 321 18.80 -3.07 -4.89
C SER A 321 20.16 -2.39 -5.04
N LEU A 322 20.32 -1.61 -6.11
CA LEU A 322 21.46 -0.73 -6.28
C LEU A 322 21.16 0.58 -5.54
N SER A 323 21.84 0.80 -4.42
CA SER A 323 21.84 2.10 -3.74
C SER A 323 22.50 3.12 -4.66
N VAL A 324 21.71 4.06 -5.17
CA VAL A 324 22.19 5.29 -5.82
C VAL A 324 22.55 6.30 -4.74
#